data_AF-A0A1C6QUD1-F1
#
_entry.id   AF-A0A1C6QUD1-F1
#
_cell.length_a   1.000
_cell.length_b   1.000
_cell.length_c   1.000
_cell.angle_alpha   90.00
_cell.angle_beta   90.00
_cell.angle_gamma   90.00
#
_symmetry.space_group_name_H-M   'P 1'
#
loop_
_entity.id
_entity.type
_entity.pdbx_description
1 polymer ?
#
loop_
_entity_poly.entity_id
_entity_poly.type
_entity_poly.pdbx_seq_one_letter_code
_entity_poly.pdbx_strand_id
1 'polypeptide(L)'
;MSATTPPRNWIAVANAEHARRGRDNPEGGFMQVGHGKLAPLKRIKAGDRVAYYAPTTTLGRADRLQSFVSIGVVHGDQPYEADMGNGFVPWRRDVRYAAAREVPILPLIEQFDFVDDPRHWGAKFRFGLHEVNDHDFGLIAAAMKADRQGLDL
;
A
#
# COMPACT_ATOMS: atom_id res chain seq x y z
N MET A 1 -28.09 -13.69 -2.47
CA MET A 1 -27.36 -12.57 -1.85
C MET A 1 -25.98 -13.11 -1.49
N SER A 2 -24.95 -12.83 -2.29
CA SER A 2 -23.59 -13.31 -1.97
C SER A 2 -23.10 -12.55 -0.75
N ALA A 3 -22.67 -13.28 0.29
CA ALA A 3 -22.06 -12.67 1.47
C ALA A 3 -20.84 -11.86 1.02
N THR A 4 -20.86 -10.55 1.28
CA THR A 4 -19.72 -9.68 1.03
C THR A 4 -18.60 -10.14 1.95
N THR A 5 -17.52 -10.68 1.37
CA THR A 5 -16.32 -11.01 2.14
C THR A 5 -15.80 -9.72 2.80
N PRO A 6 -15.44 -9.73 4.09
CA PRO A 6 -14.90 -8.54 4.73
C PRO A 6 -13.64 -8.05 3.98
N PRO A 7 -13.43 -6.73 3.88
CA PRO A 7 -12.22 -6.13 3.32
C PRO A 7 -10.94 -6.77 3.87
N ARG A 8 -9.98 -7.04 3.00
CA ARG A 8 -8.62 -7.42 3.41
C ARG A 8 -7.73 -6.20 3.48
N ASN A 9 -6.68 -6.29 4.30
CA ASN A 9 -5.71 -5.21 4.46
C ASN A 9 -4.35 -5.59 3.87
N TRP A 10 -3.72 -4.63 3.20
CA TRP A 10 -2.50 -4.85 2.45
C TRP A 10 -1.44 -3.80 2.77
N ILE A 11 -0.19 -4.23 2.83
CA ILE A 11 0.98 -3.36 2.75
C ILE A 11 1.63 -3.54 1.38
N ALA A 12 1.67 -2.47 0.60
CA ALA A 12 2.37 -2.38 -0.68
C ALA A 12 3.78 -1.79 -0.46
N VAL A 13 4.80 -2.38 -1.08
CA VAL A 13 6.19 -1.90 -0.95
C VAL A 13 6.64 -1.24 -2.25
N ALA A 14 6.97 0.04 -2.19
CA ALA A 14 7.51 0.82 -3.30
C ALA A 14 8.30 2.03 -2.77
N ASN A 15 9.15 2.66 -3.57
CA ASN A 15 9.76 3.93 -3.17
C ASN A 15 8.67 5.02 -3.00
N ALA A 16 8.97 6.05 -2.20
CA ALA A 16 7.97 7.07 -1.87
C ALA A 16 7.52 7.89 -3.07
N GLU A 17 8.41 8.22 -4.00
CA GLU A 17 8.02 8.95 -5.23
C GLU A 17 6.97 8.18 -6.02
N HIS A 18 7.16 6.87 -6.19
CA HIS A 18 6.19 6.01 -6.89
C HIS A 18 4.84 5.98 -6.18
N ALA A 19 4.83 5.79 -4.86
CA ALA A 19 3.60 5.76 -4.07
C ALA A 19 2.87 7.11 -4.11
N ARG A 20 3.60 8.22 -3.97
CA ARG A 20 3.04 9.58 -4.05
C ARG A 20 2.49 9.89 -5.44
N ARG A 21 3.15 9.47 -6.51
CA ARG A 21 2.62 9.61 -7.89
C ARG A 21 1.28 8.88 -8.06
N GLY A 22 1.15 7.70 -7.47
CA GLY A 22 -0.13 6.96 -7.44
C GLY A 22 -1.21 7.71 -6.65
N ARG A 23 -0.86 8.25 -5.48
CA ARG A 23 -1.76 9.01 -4.60
C ARG A 23 -2.23 10.33 -5.22
N ASP A 24 -1.30 11.08 -5.79
CA ASP A 24 -1.49 12.48 -6.21
C ASP A 24 -1.87 12.59 -7.71
N ASN A 25 -2.25 11.48 -8.34
CA ASN A 25 -2.64 11.48 -9.75
C ASN A 25 -3.95 12.28 -9.95
N PRO A 26 -3.96 13.34 -10.79
CA PRO A 26 -5.15 14.15 -11.04
C PRO A 26 -6.31 13.38 -11.69
N GLU A 27 -6.03 12.28 -12.40
CA GLU A 27 -7.06 11.45 -13.05
C GLU A 27 -7.72 10.44 -12.09
N GLY A 28 -7.23 10.36 -10.84
CA GLY A 28 -7.67 9.41 -9.84
C GLY A 28 -6.50 8.59 -9.29
N GLY A 29 -6.58 8.30 -8.00
CA GLY A 29 -5.55 7.57 -7.29
C GLY A 29 -5.43 6.12 -7.79
N PHE A 30 -4.19 5.62 -7.89
CA PHE A 30 -3.94 4.24 -8.30
C PHE A 30 -2.83 3.57 -7.47
N MET A 31 -2.87 2.25 -7.42
CA MET A 31 -1.77 1.43 -6.97
C MET A 31 -1.15 0.62 -8.11
N GLN A 32 0.17 0.49 -8.05
CA GLN A 32 0.99 -0.32 -8.92
C GLN A 32 2.11 -0.94 -8.08
N VAL A 33 2.28 -2.25 -8.17
CA VAL A 33 3.28 -3.01 -7.38
C VAL A 33 3.95 -4.08 -8.23
N GLY A 34 4.99 -4.73 -7.69
CA GLY A 34 5.61 -5.89 -8.32
C GLY A 34 6.18 -5.64 -9.71
N HIS A 35 6.74 -4.44 -9.94
CA HIS A 35 7.26 -3.99 -11.24
C HIS A 35 6.19 -3.92 -12.35
N GLY A 36 4.94 -3.67 -12.00
CA GLY A 36 3.84 -3.55 -12.96
C GLY A 36 3.24 -4.89 -13.40
N LYS A 37 3.57 -5.99 -12.73
CA LYS A 37 3.00 -7.32 -13.01
C LYS A 37 1.55 -7.40 -12.54
N LEU A 38 0.73 -8.14 -13.28
CA LEU A 38 -0.67 -8.41 -12.93
C LEU A 38 -0.84 -9.31 -11.69
N ALA A 39 0.04 -10.30 -11.52
CA ALA A 39 -0.15 -11.38 -10.53
C ALA A 39 -0.41 -10.90 -9.09
N PRO A 40 0.30 -9.90 -8.53
CA PRO A 40 0.00 -9.36 -7.21
C PRO A 40 -1.40 -8.71 -7.12
N LEU A 41 -1.82 -7.98 -8.17
CA LEU A 41 -3.06 -7.22 -8.17
C LEU A 41 -4.31 -8.11 -8.28
N LYS A 42 -4.19 -9.32 -8.85
CA LYS A 42 -5.29 -10.30 -8.88
C LYS A 42 -5.78 -10.74 -7.49
N ARG A 43 -4.96 -10.57 -6.45
CA ARG A 43 -5.30 -10.95 -5.07
C ARG A 43 -6.12 -9.89 -4.35
N ILE A 44 -6.01 -8.65 -4.82
CA ILE A 44 -6.65 -7.46 -4.25
C ILE A 44 -8.03 -7.30 -4.88
N LYS A 45 -9.04 -6.96 -4.08
CA LYS A 45 -10.42 -6.73 -4.54
C LYS A 45 -10.88 -5.32 -4.22
N ALA A 46 -11.97 -4.89 -4.85
CA ALA A 46 -12.68 -3.69 -4.43
C ALA A 46 -13.09 -3.81 -2.95
N GLY A 47 -12.93 -2.73 -2.20
CA GLY A 47 -13.16 -2.67 -0.76
C GLY A 47 -11.93 -3.03 0.08
N ASP A 48 -10.93 -3.73 -0.47
CA ASP A 48 -9.69 -3.97 0.27
C ASP A 48 -8.96 -2.66 0.57
N ARG A 49 -8.20 -2.64 1.66
CA ARG A 49 -7.44 -1.46 2.10
C ARG A 49 -5.96 -1.65 1.83
N VAL A 50 -5.26 -0.57 1.47
CA VAL A 50 -3.83 -0.60 1.16
C VAL A 50 -3.09 0.54 1.83
N ALA A 51 -1.93 0.23 2.41
CA ALA A 51 -0.95 1.19 2.88
C ALA A 51 0.37 1.00 2.12
N TYR A 52 0.96 2.07 1.60
CA TYR A 52 2.28 2.02 0.99
C TYR A 52 3.37 2.24 2.03
N TYR A 53 4.23 1.23 2.20
CA TYR A 53 5.49 1.34 2.91
C TYR A 53 6.63 1.63 1.92
N ALA A 54 7.40 2.67 2.22
CA ALA A 54 8.54 3.11 1.44
C ALA A 54 9.86 2.88 2.19
N PRO A 55 10.69 1.91 1.77
CA PRO A 55 12.02 1.73 2.33
C PRO A 55 12.96 2.87 1.93
N THR A 56 12.71 3.52 0.78
CA THR A 56 13.55 4.57 0.19
C THR A 56 12.68 5.69 -0.41
N THR A 57 13.23 6.90 -0.55
CA THR A 57 12.50 8.00 -1.20
C THR A 57 12.39 7.76 -2.70
N THR A 58 13.51 7.46 -3.34
CA THR A 58 13.58 7.22 -4.79
C THR A 58 14.11 5.82 -5.08
N LEU A 59 13.89 5.34 -6.31
CA LEU A 59 14.38 4.04 -6.74
C LEU A 59 15.93 4.00 -6.73
N GLY A 60 16.50 2.91 -6.21
CA GLY A 60 17.95 2.67 -6.23
C GLY A 60 18.77 3.48 -5.22
N ARG A 61 18.14 4.24 -4.33
CA ARG A 61 18.82 4.93 -3.22
C ARG A 61 18.87 4.06 -1.97
N ALA A 62 19.79 4.40 -1.06
CA ALA A 62 19.94 3.79 0.26
C ALA A 62 19.67 4.80 1.39
N ASP A 63 18.76 5.75 1.15
CA ASP A 63 18.42 6.85 2.06
C ASP A 63 17.58 6.41 3.27
N ARG A 64 17.12 5.16 3.29
CA ARG A 64 16.42 4.52 4.42
C ARG A 64 15.24 5.34 4.95
N LEU A 65 14.39 5.82 4.05
CA LEU A 65 13.16 6.54 4.44
C LEU A 65 12.30 5.74 5.42
N GLN A 66 12.15 4.43 5.19
CA GLN A 66 11.45 3.48 6.07
C GLN A 66 10.15 4.04 6.68
N SER A 67 9.24 4.51 5.82
CA SER A 67 8.02 5.22 6.25
C SER A 67 6.78 4.74 5.49
N PHE A 68 5.61 4.78 6.14
CA PHE A 68 4.34 4.71 5.43
C PHE A 68 4.01 6.08 4.83
N VAL A 69 3.62 6.11 3.55
CA VAL A 69 3.53 7.36 2.77
C VAL A 69 2.16 7.64 2.17
N SER A 70 1.30 6.63 2.07
CA SER A 70 -0.08 6.79 1.60
C SER A 70 -0.92 5.60 2.05
N ILE A 71 -2.22 5.81 2.27
CA ILE A 71 -3.17 4.79 2.70
C ILE A 71 -4.54 5.04 2.07
N GLY A 72 -5.28 3.99 1.71
CA GLY A 72 -6.56 4.14 1.01
C GLY A 72 -7.33 2.85 0.83
N VAL A 73 -8.49 2.96 0.17
CA VAL A 73 -9.39 1.84 -0.17
C VAL A 73 -9.37 1.60 -1.66
N VAL A 74 -9.18 0.35 -2.06
CA VAL A 74 -9.19 -0.09 -3.44
C VAL A 74 -10.61 -0.06 -3.97
N HIS A 75 -10.81 0.48 -5.16
CA HIS A 75 -12.11 0.46 -5.84
C HIS A 75 -11.99 -0.01 -7.29
N GLY A 76 -13.12 0.00 -8.01
CA GLY A 76 -13.21 -0.53 -9.37
C GLY A 76 -13.14 -2.06 -9.42
N ASP A 77 -13.49 -2.64 -10.56
CA ASP A 77 -13.70 -4.09 -10.64
C ASP A 77 -12.39 -4.86 -10.85
N GLN A 78 -11.70 -4.62 -11.97
CA GLN A 78 -10.56 -5.41 -12.42
C GLN A 78 -9.28 -4.56 -12.49
N PRO A 79 -8.09 -5.18 -12.28
CA PRO A 79 -6.84 -4.54 -12.67
C PRO A 79 -6.84 -4.19 -14.16
N TYR A 80 -6.23 -3.07 -14.51
CA TYR A 80 -6.15 -2.58 -15.89
C TYR A 80 -4.72 -2.22 -16.26
N GLU A 81 -4.45 -2.18 -17.56
CA GLU A 81 -3.19 -1.73 -18.13
C GLU A 81 -3.16 -0.22 -18.29
N ALA A 82 -2.03 0.41 -17.96
CA ALA A 82 -1.82 1.84 -18.18
C ALA A 82 -0.56 2.04 -19.03
N ASP A 83 -0.71 2.54 -20.25
CA ASP A 83 0.43 2.84 -21.11
C ASP A 83 1.18 4.07 -20.60
N MET A 84 2.40 3.86 -20.14
CA MET A 84 3.29 4.93 -19.66
C MET A 84 4.20 5.47 -20.77
N GLY A 85 4.00 5.04 -22.00
CA GLY A 85 4.89 5.28 -23.13
C GLY A 85 6.14 4.40 -23.08
N ASN A 86 6.95 4.48 -24.14
CA ASN A 86 8.24 3.76 -24.27
C ASN A 86 8.12 2.23 -24.10
N GLY A 87 6.96 1.65 -24.41
CA GLY A 87 6.73 0.21 -24.32
C GLY A 87 6.54 -0.33 -22.91
N PHE A 88 6.39 0.52 -21.89
CA PHE A 88 6.10 0.09 -20.53
C PHE A 88 4.61 0.21 -20.22
N VAL A 89 3.93 -0.94 -20.11
CA VAL A 89 2.49 -1.04 -19.85
C VAL A 89 2.25 -1.79 -18.53
N PRO A 90 2.38 -1.12 -17.38
CA PRO A 90 2.11 -1.73 -16.09
C PRO A 90 0.63 -1.96 -15.82
N TRP A 91 0.36 -2.95 -14.97
CA TRP A 91 -0.96 -3.18 -14.38
C TRP A 91 -1.19 -2.31 -13.14
N ARG A 92 -2.41 -1.77 -13.02
CA ARG A 92 -2.87 -0.89 -11.94
C ARG A 92 -4.22 -1.32 -11.37
N ARG A 93 -4.54 -0.83 -10.18
CA ARG A 93 -5.90 -0.78 -9.61
C ARG A 93 -6.16 0.62 -9.07
N ASP A 94 -7.40 1.05 -9.11
CA ASP A 94 -7.79 2.35 -8.54
C ASP A 94 -7.85 2.29 -7.01
N VAL A 95 -7.44 3.39 -6.39
CA VAL A 95 -7.40 3.56 -4.94
C VAL A 95 -7.92 4.94 -4.59
N ARG A 96 -8.94 4.96 -3.72
CA ARG A 96 -9.40 6.17 -3.06
C ARG A 96 -8.53 6.39 -1.83
N TYR A 97 -7.54 7.26 -1.97
CA TYR A 97 -6.62 7.58 -0.88
C TYR A 97 -7.30 8.45 0.18
N ALA A 98 -7.04 8.12 1.45
CA ALA A 98 -7.49 8.90 2.59
C ALA A 98 -6.50 10.03 2.89
N ALA A 99 -7.01 11.14 3.43
CA ALA A 99 -6.15 12.17 4.00
C ALA A 99 -5.35 11.58 5.16
N ALA A 100 -4.02 11.67 5.11
CA ALA A 100 -3.13 11.04 6.07
C ALA A 100 -1.76 11.73 6.08
N ARG A 101 -0.97 11.47 7.12
CA ARG A 101 0.42 11.93 7.28
C ARG A 101 1.38 10.77 7.05
N GLU A 102 2.53 11.09 6.48
CA GLU A 102 3.61 10.11 6.38
C GLU A 102 4.23 9.87 7.76
N VAL A 103 4.54 8.61 8.08
CA VAL A 103 5.10 8.24 9.39
C VAL A 103 6.19 7.18 9.28
N PRO A 104 7.27 7.28 10.07
CA PRO A 104 8.27 6.22 10.16
C PRO A 104 7.66 4.91 10.65
N ILE A 105 8.12 3.77 10.12
CA ILE A 105 7.66 2.46 10.56
C ILE A 105 8.23 2.05 11.92
N LEU A 106 9.43 2.55 12.27
CA LEU A 106 10.20 2.05 13.42
C LEU A 106 9.42 2.01 14.74
N PRO A 107 8.63 3.04 15.13
CA PRO A 107 7.85 3.00 16.37
C PRO A 107 6.74 1.94 16.39
N LEU A 108 6.35 1.41 15.23
CA LEU A 108 5.27 0.43 15.08
C LEU A 108 5.76 -1.01 15.07
N ILE A 109 7.06 -1.25 14.86
CA ILE A 109 7.62 -2.58 14.62
C ILE A 109 7.31 -3.56 15.76
N GLU A 110 7.44 -3.14 17.02
CA GLU A 110 7.18 -3.99 18.18
C GLU A 110 5.68 -4.20 18.47
N GLN A 111 4.81 -3.46 17.76
CA GLN A 111 3.36 -3.53 17.94
C GLN A 111 2.70 -4.39 16.87
N PHE A 112 3.40 -4.74 15.78
CA PHE A 112 2.82 -5.52 14.69
C PHE A 112 2.79 -7.01 15.00
N ASP A 113 1.63 -7.64 14.78
CA ASP A 113 1.44 -9.08 14.92
C ASP A 113 2.19 -9.86 13.83
N PHE A 114 2.32 -9.31 12.62
CA PHE A 114 3.04 -9.98 11.53
C PHE A 114 4.58 -9.98 11.69
N VAL A 115 5.12 -9.22 12.67
CA VAL A 115 6.55 -9.11 12.95
C VAL A 115 6.95 -10.07 14.06
N ASP A 116 7.49 -11.23 13.69
CA ASP A 116 7.92 -12.25 14.66
C ASP A 116 9.24 -11.90 15.37
N ASP A 117 10.16 -11.18 14.70
CA ASP A 117 11.45 -10.74 15.26
C ASP A 117 11.69 -9.25 14.92
N PRO A 118 11.50 -8.34 15.89
CA PRO A 118 11.76 -6.91 15.74
C PRO A 118 13.20 -6.55 15.35
N ARG A 119 14.18 -7.45 15.45
CA ARG A 119 15.55 -7.18 14.99
C ARG A 119 15.75 -7.46 13.50
N HIS A 120 14.90 -8.31 12.91
CA HIS A 120 15.00 -8.76 11.51
C HIS A 120 13.72 -8.46 10.70
N TRP A 121 12.93 -7.48 11.14
CA TRP A 121 11.64 -7.10 10.54
C TRP A 121 11.72 -6.78 9.04
N GLY A 122 12.85 -6.24 8.56
CA GLY A 122 13.03 -5.84 7.16
C GLY A 122 12.83 -6.97 6.16
N ALA A 123 13.05 -8.24 6.56
CA ALA A 123 12.87 -9.40 5.70
C ALA A 123 11.41 -9.62 5.25
N LYS A 124 10.43 -9.15 6.04
CA LYS A 124 8.99 -9.24 5.69
C LYS A 124 8.64 -8.32 4.52
N PHE A 125 9.37 -7.22 4.35
CA PHE A 125 9.14 -6.19 3.33
C PHE A 125 9.90 -6.42 2.02
N ARG A 126 10.61 -7.55 1.88
CA ARG A 126 11.29 -7.90 0.61
C ARG A 126 10.32 -8.19 -0.53
N PHE A 127 9.05 -8.44 -0.19
CA PHE A 127 7.99 -8.72 -1.16
C PHE A 127 7.17 -7.46 -1.43
N GLY A 128 6.84 -7.21 -2.69
CA GLY A 128 6.17 -5.97 -3.12
C GLY A 128 4.75 -5.78 -2.61
N LEU A 129 4.13 -6.82 -2.03
CA LEU A 129 2.77 -6.80 -1.50
C LEU A 129 2.60 -7.87 -0.42
N HIS A 130 2.16 -7.47 0.77
CA HIS A 130 1.90 -8.34 1.91
C HIS A 130 0.50 -8.11 2.46
N GLU A 131 -0.16 -9.16 2.92
CA GLU A 131 -1.45 -9.05 3.60
C GLU A 131 -1.22 -8.97 5.11
N VAL A 132 -2.01 -8.15 5.80
CA VAL A 132 -1.94 -7.98 7.25
C VAL A 132 -3.33 -8.05 7.87
N ASN A 133 -3.40 -8.29 9.17
CA ASN A 133 -4.66 -8.33 9.89
C ASN A 133 -5.24 -6.92 10.13
N ASP A 134 -6.45 -6.83 10.68
CA ASP A 134 -7.10 -5.54 11.00
C ASP A 134 -6.36 -4.75 12.09
N HIS A 135 -5.74 -5.44 13.05
CA HIS A 135 -4.99 -4.82 14.14
C HIS A 135 -3.79 -4.01 13.59
N ASP A 136 -2.94 -4.66 12.80
CA ASP A 136 -1.73 -4.07 12.21
C ASP A 136 -2.08 -2.91 11.27
N PHE A 137 -3.11 -3.08 10.44
CA PHE A 137 -3.57 -2.00 9.57
C PHE A 137 -4.15 -0.83 10.36
N GLY A 138 -4.86 -1.12 11.46
CA GLY A 138 -5.36 -0.12 12.40
C GLY A 138 -4.24 0.69 13.04
N LEU A 139 -3.14 0.05 13.45
CA LEU A 139 -1.94 0.72 13.97
C LEU A 139 -1.33 1.68 12.94
N ILE A 140 -1.23 1.25 11.68
CA ILE A 140 -0.74 2.09 10.58
C ILE A 140 -1.66 3.29 10.39
N ALA A 141 -2.97 3.07 10.25
CA ALA A 141 -3.95 4.13 10.05
C ALA A 141 -3.96 5.15 11.20
N ALA A 142 -3.88 4.67 12.44
CA ALA A 142 -3.80 5.52 13.63
C ALA A 142 -2.52 6.36 13.66
N ALA A 143 -1.36 5.73 13.41
CA ALA A 143 -0.08 6.43 13.37
C ALA A 143 -0.07 7.52 12.30
N MET A 144 -0.56 7.18 11.10
CA MET A 144 -0.70 8.11 9.97
C MET A 144 -1.73 9.22 10.21
N LYS A 145 -2.52 9.18 11.30
CA LYS A 145 -3.68 10.07 11.53
C LYS A 145 -4.60 10.08 10.31
N ALA A 146 -4.83 8.90 9.73
CA ALA A 146 -5.63 8.76 8.54
C ALA A 146 -7.11 9.03 8.84
N ASP A 147 -7.81 9.60 7.85
CA ASP A 147 -9.26 9.68 7.89
C ASP A 147 -9.88 8.27 7.89
N ARG A 148 -10.41 7.88 9.05
CA ARG A 148 -10.96 6.54 9.28
C ARG A 148 -12.26 6.31 8.53
N GLN A 149 -13.09 7.34 8.35
CA GLN A 149 -14.28 7.23 7.50
C GLN A 149 -13.89 6.96 6.06
N GLY A 150 -12.83 7.64 5.58
CA GLY A 150 -12.24 7.39 4.26
C GLY A 150 -11.73 5.96 4.06
N LEU A 151 -11.42 5.23 5.15
CA LEU A 151 -10.90 3.87 5.14
C LEU A 151 -11.94 2.80 5.49
N ASP A 152 -13.19 3.18 5.74
CA ASP A 152 -14.22 2.27 6.25
C ASP A 152 -13.76 1.53 7.54
N LEU A 153 -13.10 2.27 8.46
CA LEU A 153 -12.48 1.83 9.73
C LEU A 153 -13.07 2.52 10.98
#